data_AF-A0AAD5SP34-F1
#
_entry.id   AF-A0AAD5SP34-F1
#
_cell.length_a   1.000
_cell.length_b   1.000
_cell.length_c   1.000
_cell.angle_alpha   90.00
_cell.angle_beta   90.00
_cell.angle_gamma   90.00
#
_symmetry.space_group_name_H-M   'P 1'
#
loop_
_entity.id
_entity.type
_entity.pdbx_description
1 polymer ?
#
loop_
_entity_poly.entity_id
_entity_poly.type
_entity_poly.pdbx_seq_one_letter_code
_entity_poly.pdbx_strand_id
1 'polypeptide(L)'
;MHPQEKNCTAIDAECTHEVQFRGMCAVCFKDLTIITSGGAAAPKATISMTHDSLGVFVSEKTAEKLERETAQRLKREQKLSLILDLDQTLIHATIDQTVGEWLADDGSNLDYPELKDVHKFTLPESPIIYYIKLRPGTLEFLAKASKLYEMHIYTMGTRAYADAVAKIIDPTGHLFIDRILSRDTSGSFQEKRIGRIFPGEGEKMAVVVDD
;
A
#
# COMPACT_ATOMS: atom_id res chain seq x y z
N MET A 1 -31.74 61.85 -1.86
CA MET A 1 -30.52 61.21 -1.31
C MET A 1 -30.85 59.76 -1.00
N HIS A 2 -30.45 58.84 -1.87
CA HIS A 2 -30.48 57.40 -1.60
C HIS A 2 -29.04 56.87 -1.72
N PRO A 3 -28.56 56.10 -0.74
CA PRO A 3 -27.21 55.56 -0.78
C PRO A 3 -27.17 54.40 -1.78
N GLN A 4 -26.20 54.41 -2.69
CA GLN A 4 -25.93 53.26 -3.54
C GLN A 4 -25.34 52.14 -2.68
N GLU A 5 -26.08 51.03 -2.57
CA GLU A 5 -25.58 49.78 -2.02
C GLU A 5 -24.42 49.28 -2.89
N LYS A 6 -23.22 49.25 -2.31
CA LYS A 6 -22.07 48.58 -2.91
C LYS A 6 -22.30 47.08 -2.82
N ASN A 7 -22.67 46.46 -3.93
CA ASN A 7 -22.63 45.01 -4.07
C ASN A 7 -21.18 44.53 -3.94
N CYS A 8 -20.81 44.02 -2.77
CA CYS A 8 -19.61 43.22 -2.59
C CYS A 8 -19.86 41.84 -3.20
N THR A 9 -19.49 41.66 -4.48
CA THR A 9 -19.35 40.31 -5.03
C THR A 9 -18.11 39.68 -4.40
N ALA A 10 -18.33 38.78 -3.44
CA ALA A 10 -17.29 37.88 -2.96
C ALA A 10 -16.89 36.97 -4.13
N ILE A 11 -15.78 37.29 -4.78
CA ILE A 11 -15.08 36.38 -5.67
C ILE A 11 -14.58 35.23 -4.81
N ASP A 12 -15.29 34.12 -4.88
CA ASP A 12 -14.96 32.89 -4.18
C ASP A 12 -13.69 32.31 -4.82
N ALA A 13 -12.52 32.67 -4.27
CA ALA A 13 -11.23 32.37 -4.87
C ALA A 13 -11.10 30.86 -5.16
N GLU A 14 -10.68 30.54 -6.39
CA GLU A 14 -10.42 29.16 -6.80
C GLU A 14 -9.28 28.57 -5.97
N CYS A 15 -9.44 27.32 -5.52
CA CYS A 15 -8.43 26.64 -4.75
C CYS A 15 -7.30 26.15 -5.66
N THR A 16 -6.08 26.63 -5.42
CA THR A 16 -4.87 26.24 -6.18
C THR A 16 -3.95 25.28 -5.42
N HIS A 17 -4.38 24.77 -4.26
CA HIS A 17 -3.57 23.88 -3.43
C HIS A 17 -3.44 22.49 -4.06
N GLU A 18 -2.25 21.90 -3.92
CA GLU A 18 -1.86 20.68 -4.64
C GLU A 18 -2.21 19.38 -3.90
N VAL A 19 -2.80 19.44 -2.69
CA VAL A 19 -3.09 18.28 -1.84
C VAL A 19 -4.59 18.17 -1.57
N GLN A 20 -5.15 17.01 -1.87
CA GLN A 20 -6.58 16.71 -1.72
C GLN A 20 -6.78 15.47 -0.84
N PHE A 21 -7.85 15.48 -0.05
CA PHE A 21 -8.29 14.35 0.76
C PHE A 21 -9.78 14.13 0.51
N ARG A 22 -10.13 12.99 -0.08
CA ARG A 22 -11.54 12.61 -0.38
C ARG A 22 -12.36 13.71 -1.08
N GLY A 23 -11.76 14.38 -2.07
CA GLY A 23 -12.43 15.45 -2.83
C GLY A 23 -12.43 16.82 -2.15
N MET A 24 -11.84 16.96 -0.96
CA MET A 24 -11.63 18.25 -0.29
C MET A 24 -10.18 18.69 -0.39
N CYS A 25 -9.94 20.00 -0.45
CA CYS A 25 -8.60 20.55 -0.27
C CYS A 25 -8.12 20.33 1.17
N ALA A 26 -6.95 19.70 1.35
CA ALA A 26 -6.39 19.44 2.68
C ALA A 26 -5.84 20.69 3.39
N VAL A 27 -5.75 21.83 2.68
CA VAL A 27 -5.17 23.09 3.19
C VAL A 27 -6.25 24.10 3.55
N CYS A 28 -7.21 24.33 2.64
CA CYS A 28 -8.27 25.33 2.83
C CYS A 28 -9.67 24.72 3.02
N PHE A 29 -9.79 23.39 3.04
CA PHE A 29 -11.04 22.64 3.26
C PHE A 29 -12.16 22.92 2.24
N LYS A 30 -11.85 23.60 1.13
CA LYS A 30 -12.80 23.79 0.03
C LYS A 30 -13.12 22.45 -0.62
N ASP A 31 -14.41 22.16 -0.78
CA ASP A 31 -14.87 20.98 -1.51
C ASP A 31 -14.62 21.19 -3.01
N LEU A 32 -13.84 20.28 -3.60
CA LEU A 32 -13.42 20.30 -5.00
C LEU A 32 -14.26 19.36 -5.87
N THR A 33 -15.23 18.65 -5.29
CA THR A 33 -16.22 17.83 -6.03
C THR A 33 -17.34 18.67 -6.61
N ILE A 34 -17.58 19.86 -6.03
CA ILE A 34 -18.60 20.81 -6.48
C ILE A 34 -18.01 21.61 -7.65
N ILE A 35 -18.40 21.23 -8.88
CA ILE A 35 -18.05 21.96 -10.09
C ILE A 35 -18.74 23.33 -10.03
N THR A 36 -18.01 24.39 -9.72
CA THR A 36 -18.49 25.76 -9.93
C THR A 36 -18.48 26.05 -11.42
N SER A 37 -19.67 26.22 -11.98
CA SER A 37 -19.94 26.57 -13.38
C SER A 37 -19.23 27.88 -13.78
N GLY A 38 -17.98 27.83 -14.25
CA GLY A 38 -17.38 28.99 -14.91
C GLY A 38 -15.87 29.22 -14.85
N GLY A 39 -15.05 28.34 -14.28
CA GLY A 39 -13.61 28.62 -14.16
C GLY A 39 -12.76 27.35 -14.05
N ALA A 40 -11.47 27.47 -14.36
CA ALA A 40 -10.57 26.37 -14.70
C ALA A 40 -10.63 25.23 -13.68
N ALA A 41 -10.66 23.99 -14.18
CA ALA A 41 -10.64 22.80 -13.33
C ALA A 41 -9.46 22.90 -12.35
N ALA A 42 -9.75 22.91 -11.04
CA ALA A 42 -8.74 22.87 -9.99
C ALA A 42 -7.67 21.81 -10.35
N PRO A 43 -6.38 22.04 -10.05
CA PRO A 43 -5.32 21.10 -10.39
C PRO A 43 -5.73 19.72 -9.88
N LYS A 44 -6.06 18.82 -10.82
CA LYS A 44 -6.65 17.53 -10.50
C LYS A 44 -5.56 16.73 -9.80
N ALA A 45 -5.60 16.69 -8.47
CA ALA A 45 -4.78 15.79 -7.71
C ALA A 45 -5.29 14.37 -8.00
N THR A 46 -4.63 13.68 -8.93
CA THR A 46 -5.03 12.34 -9.40
C THR A 46 -4.10 11.25 -8.89
N ILE A 47 -2.93 11.62 -8.37
CA ILE A 47 -1.91 10.67 -7.92
C ILE A 47 -2.11 10.42 -6.43
N SER A 48 -2.51 9.21 -6.08
CA SER A 48 -2.62 8.82 -4.67
C SER A 48 -1.25 8.44 -4.12
N MET A 49 -0.83 9.09 -3.04
CA MET A 49 0.53 8.97 -2.47
C MET A 49 0.63 7.98 -1.31
N THR A 50 -0.48 7.40 -0.88
CA THR A 50 -0.52 6.48 0.25
C THR A 50 -0.71 5.06 -0.24
N HIS A 51 0.00 4.12 0.40
CA HIS A 51 -0.23 2.68 0.25
C HIS A 51 -1.56 2.25 0.91
N ASP A 52 -2.13 3.12 1.75
CA ASP A 52 -3.44 2.95 2.38
C ASP A 52 -4.56 3.71 1.64
N SER A 53 -5.79 3.22 1.75
CA SER A 53 -7.03 3.77 1.14
C SER A 53 -7.48 5.11 1.76
N LEU A 54 -6.56 5.85 2.39
CA LEU A 54 -6.85 7.13 3.05
C LEU A 54 -7.33 8.18 2.04
N GLY A 55 -7.11 8.00 0.74
CA GLY A 55 -7.65 8.88 -0.29
C GLY A 55 -6.98 10.25 -0.31
N VAL A 56 -5.69 10.27 0.03
CA VAL A 56 -4.81 11.43 -0.16
C VAL A 56 -4.31 11.42 -1.59
N PHE A 57 -4.66 12.46 -2.33
CA PHE A 57 -4.21 12.69 -3.70
C PHE A 57 -3.36 13.94 -3.75
N VAL A 58 -2.33 13.93 -4.59
CA VAL A 58 -1.50 15.11 -4.85
C VAL A 58 -1.41 15.39 -6.35
N SER A 59 -0.98 16.61 -6.68
CA SER A 59 -0.66 16.97 -8.07
C SER A 59 0.57 16.22 -8.57
N GLU A 60 0.68 16.08 -9.90
CA GLU A 60 1.85 15.47 -10.57
C GLU A 60 3.18 16.09 -10.12
N LYS A 61 3.25 17.42 -10.07
CA LYS A 61 4.44 18.15 -9.62
C LYS A 61 4.81 17.85 -8.16
N THR A 62 3.82 17.68 -7.28
CA THR A 62 4.05 17.32 -5.88
C THR A 62 4.54 15.88 -5.76
N ALA A 63 3.98 14.95 -6.55
CA ALA A 63 4.40 13.55 -6.59
C ALA A 63 5.87 13.43 -7.02
N GLU A 64 6.26 14.09 -8.13
CA GLU A 64 7.65 14.12 -8.62
C GLU A 64 8.63 14.66 -7.56
N LYS A 65 8.20 15.66 -6.78
CA LYS A 65 9.01 16.20 -5.69
C LYS A 65 9.22 15.16 -4.59
N LEU A 66 8.15 14.49 -4.14
CA LEU A 66 8.22 13.48 -3.09
C LEU A 66 9.05 12.26 -3.53
N GLU A 67 8.92 11.86 -4.79
CA GLU A 67 9.74 10.80 -5.40
C GLU A 67 11.21 11.16 -5.40
N ARG A 68 11.57 12.38 -5.84
CA ARG A 68 12.97 12.82 -5.85
C ARG A 68 13.55 12.86 -4.45
N GLU A 69 12.78 13.30 -3.46
CA GLU A 69 13.19 13.29 -2.05
C GLU A 69 13.41 11.86 -1.53
N THR A 70 12.49 10.94 -1.85
CA THR A 70 12.60 9.51 -1.53
C THR A 70 13.82 8.89 -2.19
N ALA A 71 14.02 9.16 -3.48
CA ALA A 71 15.14 8.64 -4.23
C ALA A 71 16.49 9.14 -3.70
N GLN A 72 16.58 10.43 -3.35
CA GLN A 72 17.76 10.99 -2.73
C GLN A 72 18.03 10.39 -1.34
N ARG A 73 16.99 10.14 -0.54
CA ARG A 73 17.12 9.47 0.76
C ARG A 73 17.67 8.06 0.60
N LEU A 74 17.07 7.24 -0.27
CA LEU A 74 17.52 5.88 -0.54
C LEU A 74 18.97 5.85 -1.03
N LYS A 75 19.36 6.76 -1.93
CA LYS A 75 20.76 6.91 -2.37
C LYS A 75 21.72 7.24 -1.23
N ARG A 76 21.34 8.13 -0.31
CA ARG A 76 22.15 8.45 0.88
C ARG A 76 22.31 7.25 1.82
N GLU A 77 21.26 6.45 1.95
CA GLU A 77 21.24 5.22 2.74
C GLU A 77 21.88 4.03 2.00
N GLN A 78 22.31 4.22 0.75
CA GLN A 78 22.79 3.16 -0.15
C GLN A 78 21.80 2.01 -0.34
N LYS A 79 20.50 2.34 -0.36
CA LYS A 79 19.40 1.40 -0.54
C LYS A 79 18.70 1.59 -1.89
N LEU A 80 18.00 0.53 -2.30
CA LEU A 80 17.01 0.53 -3.38
C LEU A 80 15.62 0.26 -2.81
N SER A 81 14.59 0.34 -3.65
CA SER A 81 13.24 -0.11 -3.30
C SER A 81 13.06 -1.56 -3.73
N LEU A 82 12.48 -2.40 -2.87
CA LEU A 82 12.15 -3.80 -3.18
C LEU A 82 10.66 -4.03 -3.00
N ILE A 83 9.98 -4.35 -4.08
CA ILE A 83 8.56 -4.71 -4.10
C ILE A 83 8.46 -6.23 -4.09
N LEU A 84 7.76 -6.78 -3.10
CA LEU A 84 7.60 -8.20 -2.87
C LEU A 84 6.14 -8.61 -3.03
N ASP A 85 5.87 -9.64 -3.83
CA ASP A 85 4.60 -10.37 -3.69
C ASP A 85 4.60 -11.30 -2.47
N LEU A 86 3.41 -11.74 -2.07
CA LEU A 86 3.18 -12.67 -0.98
C LEU A 86 2.97 -14.10 -1.50
N ASP A 87 1.82 -14.35 -2.12
CA ASP A 87 1.37 -15.68 -2.51
C ASP A 87 2.26 -16.26 -3.61
N GLN A 88 2.68 -17.51 -3.48
CA GLN A 88 3.67 -18.22 -4.31
C GLN A 88 5.07 -17.57 -4.42
N THR A 89 5.26 -16.37 -3.87
CA THR A 89 6.56 -15.69 -3.82
C THR A 89 7.26 -15.88 -2.47
N LEU A 90 6.69 -15.37 -1.38
CA LEU A 90 7.23 -15.50 -0.01
C LEU A 90 6.52 -16.57 0.83
N ILE A 91 5.26 -16.86 0.49
CA ILE A 91 4.38 -17.76 1.23
C ILE A 91 3.54 -18.62 0.28
N HIS A 92 2.97 -19.69 0.81
CA HIS A 92 1.89 -20.43 0.17
C HIS A 92 0.69 -20.49 1.12
N ALA A 93 -0.50 -20.18 0.62
CA ALA A 93 -1.72 -20.13 1.41
C ALA A 93 -2.75 -21.15 0.92
N THR A 94 -3.43 -21.81 1.86
CA THR A 94 -4.57 -22.69 1.58
C THR A 94 -5.65 -22.53 2.65
N ILE A 95 -6.88 -22.88 2.29
CA ILE A 95 -8.05 -22.93 3.20
C ILE A 95 -8.51 -24.37 3.44
N ASP A 96 -7.77 -25.34 2.92
CA ASP A 96 -8.09 -26.76 3.05
C ASP A 96 -8.03 -27.21 4.52
N GLN A 97 -9.14 -27.73 5.03
CA GLN A 97 -9.27 -28.14 6.43
C GLN A 97 -8.43 -29.37 6.76
N THR A 98 -8.04 -30.19 5.77
CA THR A 98 -7.15 -31.34 5.96
C THR A 98 -5.81 -30.93 6.57
N VAL A 99 -5.32 -29.72 6.28
CA VAL A 99 -4.12 -29.17 6.92
C VAL A 99 -4.33 -28.97 8.42
N GLY A 100 -5.53 -28.55 8.82
CA GLY A 100 -5.90 -28.42 10.24
C GLY A 100 -5.95 -29.75 10.97
N GLU A 101 -6.42 -30.80 10.30
CA GLU A 101 -6.45 -32.17 10.82
C GLU A 101 -5.02 -32.70 11.02
N TRP A 102 -4.13 -32.52 10.03
CA TRP A 102 -2.73 -32.93 10.14
C TRP A 102 -1.96 -32.15 11.22
N LEU A 103 -2.29 -30.87 11.44
CA LEU A 103 -1.71 -30.06 12.51
C LEU A 103 -2.23 -30.43 13.91
N ALA A 104 -3.39 -31.10 13.99
CA ALA A 104 -4.00 -31.50 15.26
C ALA A 104 -3.56 -32.90 15.71
N ASP A 105 -3.04 -33.75 14.81
CA ASP A 105 -2.45 -35.04 15.16
C ASP A 105 -1.13 -34.79 15.93
N ASP A 106 -1.09 -35.19 17.20
CA ASP A 106 -0.06 -34.89 18.18
C ASP A 106 1.16 -35.84 18.10
N GLY A 107 1.38 -36.44 16.93
CA GLY A 107 2.50 -37.33 16.65
C GLY A 107 2.16 -38.82 16.78
N SER A 108 0.88 -39.19 16.76
CA SER A 108 0.45 -40.59 16.74
C SER A 108 0.57 -41.22 15.34
N ASN A 109 0.50 -40.42 14.28
CA ASN A 109 0.86 -40.80 12.92
C ASN A 109 1.68 -39.70 12.24
N LEU A 110 2.98 -39.95 12.07
CA LEU A 110 3.91 -39.23 11.19
C LEU A 110 4.37 -37.86 11.73
N ASP A 111 5.63 -37.80 12.14
CA ASP A 111 6.40 -36.54 12.17
C ASP A 111 6.38 -36.00 10.73
N TYR A 112 5.66 -34.90 10.47
CA TYR A 112 5.70 -34.18 9.19
C TYR A 112 6.59 -32.93 9.32
N PRO A 113 7.90 -33.01 9.04
CA PRO A 113 8.80 -31.86 9.03
C PRO A 113 8.29 -30.69 8.17
N GLU A 114 7.54 -30.99 7.13
CA GLU A 114 6.98 -30.05 6.17
C GLU A 114 5.92 -29.14 6.79
N LEU A 115 5.26 -29.58 7.87
CA LEU A 115 4.25 -28.79 8.60
C LEU A 115 4.86 -27.92 9.70
N LYS A 116 6.13 -28.12 10.04
CA LYS A 116 6.87 -27.20 10.93
C LYS A 116 6.88 -25.83 10.24
N ASP A 117 6.38 -24.79 10.90
CA ASP A 117 6.23 -23.43 10.34
C ASP A 117 4.99 -23.19 9.44
N VAL A 118 3.94 -24.00 9.59
CA VAL A 118 2.60 -23.61 9.12
C VAL A 118 1.93 -22.72 10.17
N HIS A 119 1.57 -21.51 9.76
CA HIS A 119 0.82 -20.56 10.56
C HIS A 119 -0.66 -20.63 10.20
N LYS A 120 -1.54 -20.24 11.14
CA LYS A 120 -2.97 -20.12 10.85
C LYS A 120 -3.58 -18.84 11.40
N PHE A 121 -4.51 -18.25 10.66
CA PHE A 121 -5.31 -17.12 11.12
C PHE A 121 -6.69 -17.12 10.50
N THR A 122 -7.60 -16.37 11.10
CA THR A 122 -8.91 -16.00 10.54
C THR A 122 -8.93 -14.50 10.25
N LEU A 123 -9.74 -14.09 9.28
CA LEU A 123 -9.95 -12.68 8.99
C LEU A 123 -11.16 -12.16 9.79
N PRO A 124 -11.20 -10.86 10.18
CA PRO A 124 -12.24 -10.30 11.07
C PRO A 124 -13.70 -10.54 10.64
N GLU A 125 -13.94 -10.75 9.36
CA GLU A 125 -15.29 -10.92 8.77
C GLU A 125 -15.46 -12.27 8.07
N SER A 126 -14.57 -13.23 8.33
CA SER A 126 -14.62 -14.54 7.66
C SER A 126 -14.40 -15.67 8.66
N PRO A 127 -15.27 -16.70 8.68
CA PRO A 127 -15.05 -17.90 9.48
C PRO A 127 -13.96 -18.81 8.86
N ILE A 128 -13.43 -18.45 7.69
CA ILE A 128 -12.42 -19.22 6.98
C ILE A 128 -11.08 -19.13 7.71
N ILE A 129 -10.50 -20.28 7.98
CA ILE A 129 -9.14 -20.41 8.50
C ILE A 129 -8.19 -20.48 7.30
N TYR A 130 -7.22 -19.59 7.29
CA TYR A 130 -6.11 -19.61 6.35
C TYR A 130 -4.93 -20.34 6.98
N TYR A 131 -4.35 -21.28 6.25
CA TYR A 131 -3.09 -21.93 6.58
C TYR A 131 -1.99 -21.37 5.68
N ILE A 132 -0.95 -20.82 6.29
CA ILE A 132 0.14 -20.13 5.62
C ILE A 132 1.43 -20.89 5.87
N LYS A 133 2.06 -21.38 4.80
CA LYS A 133 3.40 -21.92 4.83
C LYS A 133 4.39 -20.88 4.34
N LEU A 134 5.40 -20.55 5.15
CA LEU A 134 6.48 -19.69 4.69
C LEU A 134 7.39 -20.44 3.70
N ARG A 135 7.83 -19.75 2.65
CA ARG A 135 8.90 -20.25 1.80
C ARG A 135 10.17 -20.41 2.65
N PRO A 136 10.93 -21.52 2.49
CA PRO A 136 12.16 -21.71 3.26
C PRO A 136 13.11 -20.52 3.14
N GLY A 137 13.55 -19.98 4.28
CA GLY A 137 14.46 -18.84 4.33
C GLY A 137 13.79 -17.46 4.25
N THR A 138 12.46 -17.34 4.19
CA THR A 138 11.76 -16.03 4.09
C THR A 138 12.21 -15.04 5.16
N LEU A 139 12.26 -15.43 6.44
CA LEU A 139 12.66 -14.52 7.52
C LEU A 139 14.13 -14.06 7.41
N GLU A 140 15.03 -14.98 7.04
CA GLU A 140 16.45 -14.66 6.83
C GLU A 140 16.65 -13.76 5.61
N PHE A 141 15.92 -14.04 4.53
CA PHE A 141 15.89 -13.22 3.32
C PHE A 141 15.46 -11.78 3.66
N LEU A 142 14.33 -11.60 4.34
CA LEU A 142 13.84 -10.28 4.73
C LEU A 142 14.82 -9.54 5.64
N ALA A 143 15.43 -10.24 6.61
CA ALA A 143 16.43 -9.66 7.49
C ALA A 143 17.69 -9.19 6.73
N LYS A 144 18.15 -9.93 5.71
CA LYS A 144 19.28 -9.52 4.87
C LYS A 144 18.88 -8.41 3.88
N ALA A 145 17.73 -8.54 3.24
CA ALA A 145 17.23 -7.61 2.25
C ALA A 145 17.00 -6.21 2.86
N SER A 146 16.46 -6.13 4.08
CA SER A 146 16.22 -4.86 4.78
C SER A 146 17.47 -3.96 4.95
N LYS A 147 18.67 -4.54 4.89
CA LYS A 147 19.94 -3.79 4.95
C LYS A 147 20.25 -3.05 3.64
N LEU A 148 19.75 -3.57 2.52
CA LEU A 148 20.02 -3.07 1.16
C LEU A 148 18.78 -2.44 0.52
N TYR A 149 17.60 -2.74 1.03
CA TYR A 149 16.34 -2.35 0.43
C TYR A 149 15.39 -1.75 1.46
N GLU A 150 14.64 -0.75 1.01
CA GLU A 150 13.36 -0.37 1.60
C GLU A 150 12.27 -1.25 0.97
N MET A 151 11.61 -2.07 1.79
CA MET A 151 10.74 -3.13 1.31
C MET A 151 9.26 -2.70 1.33
N HIS A 152 8.55 -3.09 0.28
CA HIS A 152 7.12 -2.88 0.07
C HIS A 152 6.46 -4.23 -0.23
N ILE A 153 5.26 -4.46 0.29
CA ILE A 153 4.41 -5.56 -0.15
C ILE A 153 3.50 -5.04 -1.27
N TYR A 154 3.40 -5.79 -2.36
CA TYR A 154 2.39 -5.57 -3.40
C TYR A 154 1.75 -6.90 -3.79
N THR A 155 0.56 -7.14 -3.22
CA THR A 155 -0.19 -8.38 -3.42
C THR A 155 -1.56 -8.14 -4.05
N MET A 156 -2.07 -9.16 -4.73
CA MET A 156 -3.47 -9.23 -5.18
C MET A 156 -4.44 -9.77 -4.10
N GLY A 157 -3.92 -10.09 -2.91
CA GLY A 157 -4.74 -10.34 -1.72
C GLY A 157 -5.48 -9.10 -1.22
N THR A 158 -6.44 -9.29 -0.32
CA THR A 158 -7.11 -8.17 0.37
C THR A 158 -6.16 -7.51 1.37
N ARG A 159 -6.47 -6.28 1.81
CA ARG A 159 -5.68 -5.59 2.84
C ARG A 159 -5.63 -6.38 4.14
N ALA A 160 -6.77 -6.88 4.60
CA ALA A 160 -6.85 -7.67 5.82
C ALA A 160 -5.98 -8.94 5.75
N TYR A 161 -5.92 -9.58 4.58
CA TYR A 161 -5.05 -10.71 4.33
C TYR A 161 -3.57 -10.32 4.36
N ALA A 162 -3.19 -9.27 3.64
CA ALA A 162 -1.82 -8.78 3.60
C ALA A 162 -1.32 -8.36 4.99
N ASP A 163 -2.14 -7.68 5.79
CA ASP A 163 -1.81 -7.29 7.16
C ASP A 163 -1.65 -8.51 8.08
N ALA A 164 -2.48 -9.55 7.90
CA ALA A 164 -2.36 -10.79 8.68
C ALA A 164 -1.07 -11.56 8.34
N VAL A 165 -0.70 -11.63 7.06
CA VAL A 165 0.57 -12.22 6.62
C VAL A 165 1.76 -11.38 7.09
N ALA A 166 1.69 -10.05 6.99
CA ALA A 166 2.74 -9.14 7.44
C ALA A 166 3.03 -9.32 8.94
N LYS A 167 2.02 -9.55 9.78
CA LYS A 167 2.22 -9.87 11.21
C LYS A 167 2.99 -11.16 11.46
N ILE A 168 2.96 -12.12 10.53
CA ILE A 168 3.73 -13.36 10.62
C ILE A 168 5.19 -13.11 10.23
N ILE A 169 5.44 -12.41 9.12
CA ILE A 169 6.79 -12.23 8.55
C ILE A 169 7.55 -11.00 9.08
N ASP A 170 6.83 -10.03 9.66
CA ASP A 170 7.36 -8.83 10.33
C ASP A 170 6.57 -8.55 11.63
N PRO A 171 6.74 -9.34 12.69
CA PRO A 171 6.01 -9.17 13.95
C PRO A 171 6.27 -7.81 14.63
N THR A 172 7.40 -7.16 14.32
CA THR A 172 7.77 -5.86 14.89
C THR A 172 7.19 -4.67 14.11
N GLY A 173 6.75 -4.89 12.87
CA GLY A 173 6.24 -3.84 11.98
C GLY A 173 7.30 -2.85 11.46
N HIS A 174 8.60 -3.17 11.56
CA HIS A 174 9.67 -2.26 11.14
C HIS A 174 10.08 -2.43 9.67
N LEU A 175 9.81 -3.60 9.07
CA LEU A 175 10.25 -3.93 7.71
C LEU A 175 9.38 -3.28 6.64
N PHE A 176 8.06 -3.34 6.84
CA PHE A 176 7.09 -2.81 5.87
C PHE A 176 6.41 -1.54 6.39
N ILE A 177 6.23 -1.40 7.71
CA ILE A 177 5.52 -0.28 8.35
C ILE A 177 4.10 -0.16 7.77
N ASP A 178 3.89 0.76 6.84
CA ASP A 178 2.64 1.03 6.13
C ASP A 178 2.75 0.78 4.61
N ARG A 179 3.90 0.28 4.13
CA ARG A 179 4.21 0.02 2.71
C ARG A 179 3.60 -1.27 2.19
N ILE A 180 2.27 -1.39 2.29
CA ILE A 180 1.51 -2.57 1.87
C ILE A 180 0.44 -2.12 0.86
N LEU A 181 0.64 -2.48 -0.42
CA LEU A 181 -0.41 -2.38 -1.43
C LEU A 181 -1.07 -3.74 -1.58
N SER A 182 -2.39 -3.70 -1.49
CA SER A 182 -3.30 -4.83 -1.66
C SER A 182 -4.24 -4.56 -2.83
N ARG A 183 -5.03 -5.56 -3.23
CA ARG A 183 -6.08 -5.40 -4.24
C ARG A 183 -7.07 -4.28 -3.94
N ASP A 184 -7.32 -4.04 -2.65
CA ASP A 184 -8.29 -3.02 -2.20
C ASP A 184 -7.75 -1.59 -2.34
N THR A 185 -6.43 -1.44 -2.50
CA THR A 185 -5.69 -0.15 -2.52
C THR A 185 -4.95 0.11 -3.84
N SER A 186 -4.67 -0.94 -4.63
CA SER A 186 -3.92 -0.88 -5.89
C SER A 186 -4.63 -0.04 -6.96
N GLY A 187 -5.97 0.00 -6.95
CA GLY A 187 -6.79 0.64 -7.97
C GLY A 187 -6.89 -0.16 -9.29
N SER A 188 -6.34 -1.38 -9.32
CA SER A 188 -6.44 -2.32 -10.45
C SER A 188 -6.61 -3.74 -9.93
N PHE A 189 -7.62 -4.44 -10.45
CA PHE A 189 -7.94 -5.82 -10.07
C PHE A 189 -7.15 -6.87 -10.88
N GLN A 190 -6.37 -6.45 -11.88
CA GLN A 190 -5.77 -7.37 -12.85
C GLN A 190 -4.25 -7.17 -13.04
N GLU A 191 -3.71 -5.99 -12.72
CA GLU A 191 -2.31 -5.64 -13.02
C GLU A 191 -1.65 -4.92 -11.85
N LYS A 192 -0.41 -5.30 -11.53
CA LYS A 192 0.48 -4.53 -10.65
C LYS A 192 1.24 -3.50 -11.50
N ARG A 193 1.18 -2.23 -11.12
CA ARG A 193 1.92 -1.15 -11.80
C ARG A 193 2.91 -0.51 -10.85
N ILE A 194 4.20 -0.53 -11.21
CA ILE A 194 5.27 0.08 -10.40
C ILE A 194 5.04 1.58 -10.24
N GLY A 195 4.61 2.26 -11.31
CA GLY A 195 4.17 3.66 -11.30
C GLY A 195 3.11 4.02 -10.24
N ARG A 196 2.43 3.03 -9.63
CA ARG A 196 1.53 3.26 -8.49
C ARG A 196 2.26 3.54 -7.18
N ILE A 197 3.46 2.97 -7.02
CA ILE A 197 4.34 3.12 -5.86
C ILE A 197 5.41 4.18 -6.15
N PHE A 198 5.96 4.14 -7.35
CA PHE A 198 7.04 5.00 -7.81
C PHE A 198 6.72 5.54 -9.20
N PRO A 199 6.00 6.66 -9.32
CA PRO A 199 5.86 7.32 -10.61
C PRO A 199 7.23 7.78 -11.15
N GLY A 200 7.31 8.04 -12.46
CA GLY A 200 8.46 8.67 -13.11
C GLY A 200 9.81 7.97 -12.91
N GLU A 201 10.78 8.70 -12.35
CA GLU A 201 12.16 8.20 -12.20
C GLU A 201 12.35 7.22 -11.04
N GLY A 202 11.38 7.13 -10.12
CA GLY A 202 11.45 6.22 -8.98
C GLY A 202 11.51 4.75 -9.40
N GLU A 203 10.94 4.40 -10.56
CA GLU A 203 10.99 3.04 -11.13
C GLU A 203 12.43 2.56 -11.35
N LYS A 204 13.37 3.46 -11.67
CA LYS A 204 14.77 3.12 -11.96
C LYS A 204 15.52 2.59 -10.73
N MET A 205 14.98 2.76 -9.53
CA MET A 205 15.56 2.28 -8.28
C MET A 205 14.70 1.21 -7.61
N ALA A 206 13.70 0.69 -8.31
CA ALA A 206 12.82 -0.35 -7.81
C ALA A 206 13.20 -1.72 -8.40
N VAL A 207 13.19 -2.74 -7.56
CA VAL A 207 13.30 -4.15 -7.94
C VAL A 207 12.00 -4.83 -7.54
N VAL A 208 11.46 -5.68 -8.41
CA VAL A 208 10.24 -6.47 -8.15
C VAL A 208 10.62 -7.94 -8.06
N VAL A 209 10.06 -8.63 -7.07
CA VAL A 209 10.09 -10.09 -6.96
C VAL A 209 8.64 -10.58 -6.89
N ASP A 210 8.24 -11.30 -7.93
CA ASP A 210 6.92 -11.86 -8.21
C ASP A 210 7.16 -13.22 -8.91
N ASP A 211 6.25 -14.19 -8.77
CA ASP A 211 6.37 -15.54 -9.36
C ASP A 211 5.90 -15.67 -10.82
#